data_AF-A0A231GTV2-F1
#
_entry.id   AF-A0A231GTV2-F1
#
_cell.length_a   1.000
_cell.length_b   1.000
_cell.length_c   1.000
_cell.angle_alpha   90.00
_cell.angle_beta   90.00
_cell.angle_gamma   90.00
#
_symmetry.space_group_name_H-M   'P 1'
#
loop_
_entity.id
_entity.type
_entity.pdbx_description
1 polymer ?
#
loop_
_entity_poly.entity_id
_entity_poly.type
_entity_poly.pdbx_seq_one_letter_code
_entity_poly.pdbx_strand_id
1 'polypeptide(L)'
;MSWPSLPAPPSTGDSLLVRTNFTDDSAWTTTHAAVLASYGEDTVTGLTLVDDKAFDALAPAELVQLAGDRTYAFLADTLALTAPEHPILAVDTRGGEDPPPVFRLAAAATAEVEVNLYLANLDFTDFADTLGGDDLYRGI
;
A
#
# COMPACT_ATOMS: atom_id res chain seq x y z
N MET A 1 16.69 10.08 -10.18
CA MET A 1 17.15 9.59 -8.86
C MET A 1 17.62 8.15 -9.01
N SER A 2 18.46 7.64 -8.10
CA SER A 2 18.67 6.20 -7.93
C SER A 2 18.18 5.85 -6.53
N TRP A 3 17.11 5.06 -6.44
CA TRP A 3 16.53 4.63 -5.17
C TRP A 3 17.39 3.52 -4.55
N PRO A 4 17.50 3.44 -3.21
CA PRO A 4 18.02 2.25 -2.57
C PRO A 4 17.08 1.05 -2.82
N SER A 5 17.58 -0.17 -2.65
CA SER A 5 16.74 -1.36 -2.75
C SER A 5 15.70 -1.40 -1.63
N LEU A 6 14.47 -1.80 -1.95
CA LEU A 6 13.45 -2.08 -0.94
C LEU A 6 13.85 -3.31 -0.10
N PRO A 7 13.56 -3.31 1.22
CA PRO A 7 13.87 -4.44 2.07
C PRO A 7 13.09 -5.70 1.65
N ALA A 8 13.71 -6.87 1.77
CA ALA A 8 12.98 -8.12 1.71
C ALA A 8 12.06 -8.22 2.95
N PRO A 9 10.77 -8.58 2.80
CA PRO A 9 9.89 -8.82 3.93
C PRO A 9 10.37 -10.05 4.72
N PRO A 10 9.95 -10.21 5.98
CA PRO A 10 10.39 -11.31 6.83
C PRO A 10 9.86 -12.67 6.34
N SER A 11 8.72 -12.71 5.64
CA SER A 11 8.14 -13.94 5.07
C SER A 11 7.81 -13.77 3.58
N THR A 12 7.80 -14.89 2.85
CA THR A 12 7.33 -14.93 1.46
C THR A 12 5.83 -14.64 1.43
N GLY A 13 5.42 -13.62 0.66
CA GLY A 13 4.01 -13.20 0.55
C GLY A 13 3.68 -11.94 1.33
N ASP A 14 4.53 -11.52 2.26
CA ASP A 14 4.36 -10.27 2.99
C ASP A 14 4.51 -9.07 2.04
N SER A 15 3.66 -8.07 2.21
CA SER A 15 3.69 -6.85 1.40
C SER A 15 4.58 -5.76 2.01
N LEU A 16 4.66 -4.62 1.31
CA LEU A 16 5.35 -3.42 1.78
C LEU A 16 4.36 -2.26 1.94
N LEU A 17 4.51 -1.48 3.01
CA LEU A 17 3.97 -0.12 3.12
C LEU A 17 5.12 0.87 3.07
N VAL A 18 5.27 1.59 1.96
CA VAL A 18 6.33 2.58 1.77
C VAL A 18 5.80 3.98 2.09
N ARG A 19 6.41 4.64 3.07
CA ARG A 19 6.16 6.06 3.33
C ARG A 19 6.81 6.89 2.24
N THR A 20 6.03 7.74 1.57
CA THR A 20 6.53 8.60 0.49
C THR A 20 6.29 10.08 0.77
N ASN A 21 5.74 10.43 1.93
CA ASN A 21 5.67 11.80 2.41
C ASN A 21 6.24 11.93 3.83
N PHE A 22 7.29 12.76 3.97
CA PHE A 22 8.00 13.02 5.22
C PHE A 22 7.72 14.43 5.80
N THR A 23 6.64 15.10 5.39
CA THR A 23 6.32 16.47 5.87
C THR A 23 5.77 16.53 7.29
N ASP A 24 5.17 15.45 7.78
CA ASP A 24 4.52 15.39 9.10
C ASP A 24 4.66 14.00 9.73
N ASP A 25 5.52 13.88 10.74
CA ASP A 25 5.75 12.63 11.47
C ASP A 25 4.59 12.25 12.41
N SER A 26 3.83 13.23 12.89
CA SER A 26 2.67 12.96 13.75
C SER A 26 1.54 12.37 12.92
N ALA A 27 1.24 12.96 11.76
CA ALA A 27 0.24 12.42 10.83
C ALA A 27 0.65 11.03 10.32
N TRP A 28 1.94 10.82 10.07
CA TRP A 28 2.47 9.51 9.74
C TRP A 28 2.24 8.49 10.85
N THR A 29 2.54 8.83 12.11
CA THR A 29 2.32 7.94 13.25
C THR A 29 0.86 7.53 13.36
N THR A 30 -0.08 8.47 13.17
CA THR A 30 -1.52 8.17 13.16
C THR A 30 -1.93 7.28 11.99
N THR A 31 -1.43 7.56 10.79
CA THR A 31 -1.68 6.77 9.58
C THR A 31 -1.21 5.32 9.77
N HIS A 32 0.03 5.14 10.22
CA HIS A 32 0.62 3.83 10.46
C HIS A 32 -0.15 3.07 11.56
N ALA A 33 -0.54 3.75 12.64
CA ALA A 33 -1.36 3.13 13.69
C ALA A 33 -2.73 2.66 13.16
N ALA A 34 -3.36 3.42 12.26
CA ALA A 34 -4.62 3.02 11.63
C ALA A 34 -4.46 1.79 10.71
N VAL A 35 -3.36 1.70 9.97
CA VAL A 35 -3.03 0.50 9.18
C VAL A 35 -2.83 -0.71 10.09
N LEU A 36 -1.99 -0.60 11.12
CA LEU A 36 -1.73 -1.70 12.05
C LEU A 36 -3.00 -2.17 12.77
N ALA A 37 -3.93 -1.26 13.08
CA ALA A 37 -5.20 -1.61 13.69
C ALA A 37 -6.12 -2.46 12.80
N SER A 38 -5.86 -2.53 11.49
CA SER A 38 -6.59 -3.45 10.58
C SER A 38 -6.15 -4.90 10.71
N TYR A 39 -4.98 -5.17 11.29
CA TYR A 39 -4.43 -6.52 11.48
C TYR A 39 -4.91 -7.12 12.80
N GLY A 40 -5.44 -8.35 12.75
CA GLY A 40 -5.89 -9.12 13.90
C GLY A 40 -5.12 -10.43 14.07
N GLU A 41 -5.46 -11.20 15.10
CA GLU A 41 -4.82 -12.51 15.39
C GLU A 41 -5.02 -13.52 14.24
N ASP A 42 -6.12 -13.40 13.49
CA ASP A 42 -6.46 -14.28 12.37
C ASP A 42 -5.94 -13.78 11.01
N THR A 43 -5.23 -12.66 10.95
CA THR A 43 -4.66 -12.15 9.70
C THR A 43 -3.50 -13.04 9.25
N VAL A 44 -3.62 -13.61 8.04
CA VAL A 44 -2.66 -14.58 7.49
C VAL A 44 -1.54 -13.96 6.65
N THR A 45 -1.55 -12.63 6.49
CA THR A 45 -0.54 -11.85 5.77
C THR A 45 0.20 -10.93 6.74
N GLY A 46 1.43 -10.56 6.38
CA GLY A 46 2.22 -9.57 7.12
C GLY A 46 2.62 -8.40 6.23
N LEU A 47 2.75 -7.22 6.84
CA LEU A 47 3.15 -6.00 6.14
C LEU A 47 4.45 -5.45 6.72
N THR A 48 5.43 -5.20 5.85
CA THR A 48 6.71 -4.59 6.23
C THR A 48 6.70 -3.10 5.97
N LEU A 49 6.95 -2.33 7.02
CA LEU A 49 7.06 -0.87 6.92
C LEU A 49 8.40 -0.46 6.30
N VAL A 50 8.34 0.48 5.34
CA VAL A 50 9.50 1.16 4.78
C VAL A 50 9.38 2.65 5.07
N ASP A 51 10.00 3.07 6.18
CA ASP A 51 10.06 4.47 6.66
C ASP A 51 11.48 5.01 6.50
N ASP A 52 11.90 5.18 5.24
CA ASP A 52 13.21 5.72 4.87
C ASP A 52 13.02 6.92 3.94
N LYS A 53 13.53 8.08 4.38
CA LYS A 53 13.44 9.36 3.66
C LYS A 53 14.08 9.31 2.27
N ALA A 54 14.92 8.32 2.01
CA ALA A 54 15.42 8.05 0.67
C ALA A 54 14.32 7.73 -0.35
N PHE A 55 13.10 7.36 0.07
CA PHE A 55 11.91 7.11 -0.76
C PHE A 55 10.89 8.26 -0.78
N ASP A 56 11.26 9.46 -0.30
CA ASP A 56 10.40 10.65 -0.37
C ASP A 56 9.97 10.93 -1.82
N ALA A 57 8.67 11.15 -2.01
CA ALA A 57 8.01 11.33 -3.30
C ALA A 57 8.15 10.18 -4.33
N LEU A 58 8.47 8.94 -3.89
CA LEU A 58 8.48 7.77 -4.76
C LEU A 58 7.12 7.57 -5.47
N ALA A 59 7.12 7.55 -6.80
CA ALA A 59 5.91 7.38 -7.60
C ALA A 59 5.57 5.89 -7.84
N PRO A 60 4.29 5.54 -8.14
CA PRO A 60 3.89 4.17 -8.45
C PRO A 60 4.71 3.50 -9.56
N ALA A 61 4.96 4.22 -10.66
CA ALA A 61 5.77 3.71 -11.77
C ALA A 61 7.22 3.38 -11.36
N GLU A 62 7.80 4.14 -10.42
CA GLU A 62 9.12 3.87 -9.87
C GLU A 62 9.09 2.70 -8.88
N LEU A 63 8.03 2.58 -8.09
CA LEU A 63 7.82 1.45 -7.19
C LEU A 63 7.79 0.11 -7.95
N VAL A 64 7.13 0.05 -9.12
CA VAL A 64 7.10 -1.15 -9.97
C VAL A 64 8.53 -1.60 -10.33
N GLN A 65 9.46 -0.68 -10.57
CA GLN A 65 10.86 -1.01 -10.88
C GLN A 65 11.62 -1.55 -9.65
N LEU A 66 11.16 -1.27 -8.44
CA LEU A 66 11.80 -1.66 -7.17
C LEU A 66 11.16 -2.90 -6.53
N ALA A 67 9.96 -3.28 -6.97
CA ALA A 67 9.13 -4.29 -6.33
C ALA A 67 9.68 -5.73 -6.42
N GLY A 68 10.63 -6.00 -7.33
CA GLY A 68 11.16 -7.34 -7.54
C GLY A 68 10.07 -8.31 -7.97
N ASP A 69 9.97 -9.46 -7.31
CA ASP A 69 8.96 -10.50 -7.61
C ASP A 69 7.60 -10.24 -6.93
N ARG A 70 7.42 -9.11 -6.23
CA ARG A 70 6.14 -8.77 -5.59
C ARG A 70 5.10 -8.44 -6.67
N THR A 71 3.86 -8.86 -6.42
CA THR A 71 2.72 -8.59 -7.31
C THR A 71 1.94 -7.35 -6.90
N TYR A 72 2.15 -6.84 -5.69
CA TYR A 72 1.59 -5.58 -5.22
C TYR A 72 2.44 -4.96 -4.10
N ALA A 73 2.26 -3.66 -3.88
CA ALA A 73 2.80 -2.92 -2.75
C ALA A 73 1.91 -1.72 -2.42
N PHE A 74 2.07 -1.16 -1.21
CA PHE A 74 1.31 -0.03 -0.72
C PHE A 74 2.18 1.23 -0.56
N LEU A 75 1.64 2.40 -0.91
CA LEU A 75 2.25 3.70 -0.66
C LEU A 75 1.42 4.53 0.32
N ALA A 76 2.09 5.13 1.30
CA ALA A 76 1.56 6.18 2.16
C ALA A 76 2.11 7.53 1.72
N ASP A 77 1.38 8.17 0.80
CA ASP A 77 1.72 9.46 0.23
C ASP A 77 1.03 10.63 0.94
N THR A 78 1.03 11.83 0.34
CA THR A 78 0.40 13.01 0.92
C THR A 78 -1.07 12.80 1.25
N LEU A 79 -1.82 12.06 0.45
CA LEU A 79 -3.24 11.86 0.72
C LEU A 79 -3.44 11.00 1.96
N ALA A 80 -2.63 9.95 2.13
CA ALA A 80 -2.66 9.10 3.32
C ALA A 80 -2.46 9.89 4.63
N LEU A 81 -1.59 10.91 4.62
CA LEU A 81 -1.29 11.72 5.80
C LEU A 81 -2.32 12.84 6.05
N THR A 82 -3.00 13.33 5.02
CA THR A 82 -3.79 14.57 5.11
C THR A 82 -5.30 14.35 5.06
N ALA A 83 -5.76 13.26 4.45
CA ALA A 83 -7.18 13.00 4.28
C ALA A 83 -7.76 12.17 5.45
N PRO A 84 -9.08 12.32 5.72
CA PRO A 84 -9.80 11.39 6.59
C PRO A 84 -9.59 9.94 6.15
N GLU A 85 -9.62 9.01 7.09
CA GLU A 85 -9.51 7.56 6.85
C GLU A 85 -8.15 7.08 6.30
N HIS A 86 -7.18 7.99 6.16
CA HIS A 86 -5.82 7.73 5.75
C HIS A 86 -5.71 6.89 4.47
N PRO A 87 -6.13 7.42 3.30
CA PRO A 87 -6.21 6.65 2.06
C PRO A 87 -4.83 6.14 1.59
N ILE A 88 -4.59 4.85 1.78
CA ILE A 88 -3.40 4.15 1.31
C ILE A 88 -3.56 3.88 -0.19
N LEU A 89 -2.48 4.02 -0.96
CA LEU A 89 -2.48 3.67 -2.39
C LEU A 89 -1.99 2.23 -2.55
N ALA A 90 -2.84 1.34 -3.03
CA ALA A 90 -2.40 0.04 -3.52
C ALA A 90 -1.87 0.20 -4.95
N VAL A 91 -0.76 -0.48 -5.27
CA VAL A 91 -0.12 -0.45 -6.59
C VAL A 91 0.10 -1.86 -7.08
N ASP A 92 -0.35 -2.17 -8.30
CA ASP A 92 -0.02 -3.43 -8.97
C ASP A 92 1.42 -3.36 -9.45
N THR A 93 2.25 -4.29 -8.98
CA THR A 93 3.68 -4.32 -9.29
C THR A 93 4.09 -5.43 -10.25
N ARG A 94 3.14 -6.16 -10.84
CA ARG A 94 3.41 -7.20 -11.85
C ARG A 94 4.08 -6.63 -13.12
N GLY A 95 3.96 -5.33 -13.35
CA GLY A 95 4.49 -4.64 -14.52
C GLY A 95 3.70 -4.92 -15.80
N GLY A 96 4.06 -4.23 -16.88
CA GLY A 96 3.42 -4.39 -18.19
C GLY A 96 2.39 -3.32 -18.56
N GLU A 97 1.99 -2.48 -17.60
CA GLU A 97 1.13 -1.32 -17.80
C GLU A 97 1.85 -0.03 -17.38
N ASP A 98 1.59 1.06 -18.11
CA ASP A 98 2.10 2.40 -17.82
C ASP A 98 1.00 3.46 -18.10
N PRO A 99 0.43 4.09 -17.04
CA PRO A 99 0.76 3.91 -15.62
C PRO A 99 0.31 2.53 -15.08
N PRO A 100 0.91 2.03 -13.99
CA PRO A 100 0.45 0.80 -13.35
C PRO A 100 -0.96 0.97 -12.77
N PRO A 101 -1.78 -0.11 -12.72
CA PRO A 101 -3.06 -0.10 -12.01
C PRO A 101 -2.88 0.28 -10.53
N VAL A 102 -3.76 1.14 -10.04
CA VAL A 102 -3.78 1.59 -8.65
C VAL A 102 -5.22 1.80 -8.17
N PHE A 103 -5.45 1.67 -6.87
CA PHE A 103 -6.69 2.14 -6.23
C PHE A 103 -6.41 2.60 -4.80
N ARG A 104 -7.35 3.35 -4.21
CA ARG A 104 -7.27 3.81 -2.83
C ARG A 104 -8.11 2.94 -1.92
N LEU A 105 -7.56 2.66 -0.74
CA LEU A 105 -8.23 1.97 0.35
C LEU A 105 -8.06 2.78 1.63
N ALA A 106 -9.09 2.80 2.49
CA ALA A 106 -8.96 3.32 3.84
C ALA A 106 -7.90 2.50 4.59
N ALA A 107 -7.12 3.13 5.46
CA ALA A 107 -6.10 2.43 6.23
C ALA A 107 -6.67 1.24 7.02
N ALA A 108 -7.91 1.36 7.49
CA ALA A 108 -8.63 0.31 8.21
C ALA A 108 -8.97 -0.94 7.35
N ALA A 109 -8.90 -0.86 6.02
CA ALA A 109 -9.16 -1.97 5.11
C ALA A 109 -7.89 -2.68 4.62
N THR A 110 -6.70 -2.29 5.10
CA THR A 110 -5.42 -2.77 4.56
C THR A 110 -5.25 -4.28 4.66
N ALA A 111 -5.48 -4.88 5.83
CA ALA A 111 -5.35 -6.32 6.03
C ALA A 111 -6.28 -7.14 5.11
N GLU A 112 -7.52 -6.68 4.91
CA GLU A 112 -8.49 -7.37 4.06
C GLU A 112 -8.05 -7.37 2.59
N VAL A 113 -7.63 -6.21 2.08
CA VAL A 113 -7.12 -6.07 0.72
C VAL A 113 -5.88 -6.93 0.52
N GLU A 114 -4.93 -6.88 1.46
CA GLU A 114 -3.71 -7.68 1.40
C GLU A 114 -3.99 -9.18 1.35
N VAL A 115 -4.89 -9.69 2.19
CA VAL A 115 -5.27 -11.11 2.20
C VAL A 115 -5.89 -11.52 0.86
N ASN A 116 -6.78 -10.70 0.28
CA ASN A 116 -7.41 -11.03 -1.00
C ASN A 116 -6.42 -11.02 -2.16
N LEU A 117 -5.48 -10.06 -2.19
CA LEU A 117 -4.43 -10.00 -3.20
C LEU A 117 -3.42 -11.16 -3.04
N TYR A 118 -3.04 -11.50 -1.81
CA TYR A 118 -2.13 -12.61 -1.51
C TYR A 118 -2.71 -13.96 -1.94
N LEU A 119 -3.99 -14.21 -1.62
CA LEU A 119 -4.70 -15.43 -1.98
C LEU A 119 -5.20 -15.45 -3.43
N ALA A 120 -5.06 -14.34 -4.15
CA ALA A 120 -5.62 -14.13 -5.49
C ALA A 120 -7.14 -14.39 -5.57
N ASN A 121 -7.86 -13.99 -4.52
CA ASN A 121 -9.33 -14.03 -4.50
C ASN A 121 -9.93 -12.88 -5.33
N LEU A 122 -9.28 -11.71 -5.28
CA LEU A 122 -9.64 -10.50 -6.02
C LEU A 122 -8.37 -9.89 -6.62
N ASP A 123 -8.51 -9.19 -7.74
CA ASP A 123 -7.45 -8.39 -8.36
C ASP A 123 -7.71 -6.88 -8.30
N PHE A 124 -6.85 -6.09 -8.92
CA PHE A 124 -6.96 -4.62 -8.93
C PHE A 124 -8.21 -4.12 -9.67
N THR A 125 -8.67 -4.84 -10.70
CA THR A 125 -9.89 -4.51 -11.45
C THR A 125 -11.11 -4.77 -10.57
N ASP A 126 -11.14 -5.91 -9.87
CA ASP A 126 -12.23 -6.23 -8.94
C ASP A 126 -12.38 -5.16 -7.85
N PHE A 127 -11.28 -4.70 -7.25
CA PHE A 127 -11.33 -3.61 -6.27
C PHE A 127 -11.76 -2.29 -6.89
N ALA A 128 -11.25 -1.94 -8.07
CA ALA A 128 -11.63 -0.71 -8.77
C ALA A 128 -13.14 -0.66 -9.07
N ASP A 129 -13.75 -1.79 -9.41
CA ASP A 129 -15.18 -1.90 -9.70
C ASP A 129 -16.08 -1.76 -8.45
N THR A 130 -15.51 -1.91 -7.24
CA THR A 130 -16.24 -1.76 -5.96
C THR A 130 -16.15 -0.36 -5.35
N LEU A 131 -15.38 0.55 -5.97
CA LEU A 131 -15.17 1.88 -5.41
C LEU A 131 -16.49 2.68 -5.36
N GLY A 132 -16.69 3.36 -4.23
CA GLY A 132 -17.78 4.30 -4.05
C GLY A 132 -17.56 5.59 -4.85
N GLY A 133 -18.48 6.55 -4.74
CA GLY A 133 -18.40 7.82 -5.46
C GLY A 133 -17.24 8.75 -5.06
N ASP A 134 -16.45 8.37 -4.06
CA ASP A 134 -15.25 9.08 -3.60
C ASP A 134 -13.94 8.32 -3.88
N ASP A 135 -14.00 7.29 -4.72
CA ASP A 135 -12.86 6.47 -5.16
C ASP A 135 -12.08 5.79 -4.02
N LEU A 136 -12.71 5.57 -2.85
CA LEU A 136 -12.09 4.97 -1.67
C LEU A 136 -12.76 3.64 -1.27
N TYR A 137 -11.98 2.56 -1.31
CA TYR A 137 -12.39 1.25 -0.80
C TYR A 137 -12.38 1.23 0.74
N ARG A 138 -13.43 0.68 1.37
CA ARG A 138 -13.61 0.66 2.83
C ARG A 138 -13.84 -0.73 3.43
N GLY A 139 -13.62 -1.79 2.64
CA GLY A 139 -13.96 -3.15 3.04
C GLY A 139 -15.44 -3.49 2.81
N ILE A 140 -15.79 -4.74 3.10
CA ILE A 140 -17.15 -5.29 2.95
C ILE A 140 -17.75 -5.64 4.31
#